data_AF-A0A8T5RLS9-F1
#
_entry.id   AF-A0A8T5RLS9-F1
#
_cell.length_a   1.000
_cell.length_b   1.000
_cell.length_c   1.000
_cell.angle_alpha   90.00
_cell.angle_beta   90.00
_cell.angle_gamma   90.00
#
_symmetry.space_group_name_H-M   'P 1'
#
loop_
_entity.id
_entity.type
_entity.pdbx_description
1 polymer ?
#
loop_
_entity_poly.entity_id
_entity_poly.type
_entity_poly.pdbx_seq_one_letter_code
_entity_poly.pdbx_strand_id
1 'polypeptide(L)' 'MEVLKITVQEYYRTWEEICLEKLKEIGKASASEWARAMGYGENRNGVTTVIKRIRKTMPDKLIIYFKQRPRLYEAQ' A
#
# COMPACT_ATOMS: atom_id res chain seq x y z
N MET A 1 -19.25 -32.11 -21.40
CA MET A 1 -18.05 -31.48 -20.78
C MET A 1 -18.20 -29.99 -20.95
N GLU A 2 -18.50 -29.30 -19.86
CA GLU A 2 -18.71 -27.85 -19.85
C GLU A 2 -17.35 -27.17 -19.61
N VAL A 3 -16.86 -26.47 -20.63
CA VAL A 3 -15.58 -25.76 -20.56
C VAL A 3 -15.84 -24.45 -19.81
N LEU A 4 -15.42 -24.39 -18.55
CA LEU A 4 -15.43 -23.15 -17.77
C LEU A 4 -14.55 -22.12 -18.48
N LYS A 5 -15.19 -21.16 -19.18
CA LYS A 5 -14.53 -19.98 -19.73
C LYS A 5 -14.13 -19.09 -18.55
N ILE A 6 -12.92 -19.30 -18.03
CA ILE A 6 -12.31 -18.40 -17.05
C ILE A 6 -12.02 -17.09 -17.80
N THR A 7 -12.88 -16.10 -17.64
CA THR A 7 -12.61 -14.73 -18.10
C THR A 7 -11.62 -14.10 -17.12
N VAL A 8 -10.33 -14.08 -17.47
CA VAL A 8 -9.34 -13.29 -16.73
C VAL A 8 -9.64 -11.82 -17.03
N GLN A 9 -10.33 -11.16 -16.10
CA GLN A 9 -10.56 -9.73 -16.18
C GLN A 9 -9.27 -9.04 -15.73
N GLU A 10 -8.54 -8.43 -16.67
CA GLU A 10 -7.34 -7.64 -16.35
C GLU A 10 -7.73 -6.42 -15.52
N TYR A 11 -7.51 -6.49 -14.20
CA TYR A 11 -7.76 -5.37 -13.29
C TYR A 11 -6.55 -4.46 -13.27
N TYR A 12 -6.64 -3.31 -13.94
CA TYR A 12 -5.61 -2.27 -13.86
C TYR A 12 -5.62 -1.67 -12.45
N ARG A 13 -4.54 -1.89 -11.70
CA ARG A 13 -4.32 -1.34 -10.36
C ARG A 13 -3.51 -0.05 -10.44
N THR A 14 -3.93 0.94 -9.68
CA THR A 14 -3.14 2.16 -9.47
C THR A 14 -1.89 1.84 -8.64
N TRP A 15 -0.87 2.70 -8.75
CA TRP A 15 0.34 2.54 -7.94
C TRP A 15 0.05 2.61 -6.44
N GLU A 16 -0.90 3.45 -6.03
CA GLU A 16 -1.36 3.58 -4.65
C GLU A 16 -2.01 2.28 -4.14
N GLU A 17 -2.76 1.56 -4.97
CA GLU A 17 -3.36 0.27 -4.63
C GLU A 17 -2.30 -0.82 -4.47
N ILE A 18 -1.31 -0.89 -5.37
CA ILE A 18 -0.18 -1.83 -5.24
C ILE A 18 0.58 -1.56 -3.94
N CYS A 19 0.80 -0.30 -3.60
CA CYS A 19 1.45 0.06 -2.34
C CYS A 19 0.63 -0.38 -1.11
N LEU A 20 -0.69 -0.18 -1.15
CA LEU A 20 -1.60 -0.59 -0.07
C LEU A 20 -1.65 -2.10 0.10
N GLU A 21 -1.67 -2.88 -1.00
CA GLU A 21 -1.60 -4.33 -0.94
C GLU A 21 -0.30 -4.80 -0.30
N LYS A 22 0.84 -4.22 -0.69
CA LYS A 22 2.12 -4.56 -0.05
C LYS A 22 2.12 -4.17 1.43
N LEU A 23 1.52 -3.03 1.80
CA LEU A 23 1.38 -2.66 3.20
C LEU A 23 0.51 -3.68 3.95
N LYS A 24 -0.59 -4.15 3.35
CA LYS A 24 -1.45 -5.18 3.93
C LYS A 24 -0.69 -6.50 4.14
N GLU A 25 0.16 -6.88 3.19
CA GLU A 25 1.00 -8.08 3.27
C GLU A 25 2.02 -8.02 4.42
N ILE A 26 2.68 -6.86 4.62
CA ILE A 26 3.66 -6.68 5.71
C ILE A 26 3.01 -6.27 7.04
N GLY A 27 1.72 -5.97 7.03
CA GLY A 27 0.97 -5.48 8.18
C GLY A 27 1.33 -4.04 8.56
N LYS A 28 1.69 -3.84 9.83
CA LYS A 28 1.96 -2.52 10.38
C LYS A 28 3.43 -2.15 10.22
N ALA A 29 3.70 -1.06 9.53
CA ALA A 29 5.06 -0.65 9.19
C ALA A 29 5.26 0.86 9.26
N SER A 30 6.48 1.29 9.56
CA SER A 30 6.92 2.68 9.34
C SER A 30 7.09 2.96 7.85
N ALA A 31 7.16 4.25 7.48
CA ALA A 31 7.37 4.63 6.07
C ALA A 31 8.69 4.09 5.48
N SER A 32 9.72 3.90 6.31
CA SER A 32 11.00 3.33 5.88
C SER A 32 10.90 1.82 5.66
N GLU A 33 10.24 1.09 6.57
CA GLU A 33 10.02 -0.35 6.42
C GLU A 33 9.13 -0.64 5.21
N TRP A 34 8.08 0.15 5.01
CA TRP A 34 7.22 0.05 3.84
C TRP A 34 7.99 0.34 2.55
N ALA A 35 8.85 1.37 2.52
CA ALA A 35 9.68 1.66 1.36
C ALA A 35 10.66 0.52 1.04
N ARG A 36 11.26 -0.09 2.07
CA ARG A 36 12.12 -1.25 1.93
C ARG A 36 11.38 -2.45 1.36
N ALA A 37 10.16 -2.73 1.84
CA ALA A 37 9.31 -3.80 1.33
C ALA A 37 8.87 -3.60 -0.13
N MET A 38 8.78 -2.34 -0.57
CA MET A 38 8.51 -1.97 -1.97
C MET A 38 9.76 -2.04 -2.87
N GLY A 39 10.94 -2.35 -2.33
CA GLY A 39 12.19 -2.39 -3.07
C GLY A 39 12.88 -1.04 -3.26
N TYR A 40 12.44 0.01 -2.58
CA TYR A 40 13.05 1.35 -2.65
C TYR A 40 14.29 1.53 -1.76
N GLY A 41 14.72 0.46 -1.07
CA GLY A 41 15.77 0.52 -0.06
C GLY A 41 15.37 1.43 1.11
N GLU A 42 16.29 2.27 1.57
CA GLU A 42 16.04 3.22 2.67
C GLU A 42 15.34 4.51 2.21
N ASN A 43 15.09 4.68 0.90
CA ASN A 43 14.51 5.89 0.35
C ASN A 43 12.98 5.97 0.55
N ARG A 44 12.57 6.56 1.67
CA ARG A 44 11.16 6.79 2.03
C ARG A 44 10.40 7.79 1.16
N ASN A 45 11.05 8.49 0.23
CA ASN A 45 10.39 9.58 -0.53
C ASN A 45 9.29 9.05 -1.45
N GLY A 46 9.47 7.85 -2.02
CA GLY A 46 8.46 7.17 -2.83
C GLY A 46 7.17 6.93 -2.05
N VAL A 47 7.28 6.32 -0.86
CA VAL A 47 6.14 6.03 0.01
C VAL A 47 5.51 7.30 0.60
N THR A 48 6.31 8.33 0.90
CA THR A 48 5.78 9.60 1.44
C THR A 48 4.80 10.28 0.47
N THR A 49 5.10 10.23 -0.83
CA THR A 49 4.20 10.77 -1.87
C THR A 49 2.92 9.94 -1.96
N VAL A 50 3.05 8.61 -1.92
CA VAL A 50 1.92 7.67 -1.91
C VAL A 50 1.00 7.92 -0.70
N ILE A 51 1.55 8.06 0.51
CA ILE A 51 0.78 8.39 1.72
C ILE A 51 -0.03 9.68 1.52
N LYS A 52 0.57 10.73 0.96
CA LYS A 52 -0.15 12.00 0.71
C LYS A 52 -1.31 11.82 -0.25
N ARG A 53 -1.11 11.03 -1.33
CA ARG A 53 -2.15 10.76 -2.33
C ARG A 53 -3.27 9.91 -1.76
N ILE A 54 -2.96 8.80 -1.08
CA ILE A 54 -3.95 7.93 -0.43
C ILE A 54 -4.80 8.74 0.56
N ARG A 55 -4.18 9.56 1.42
CA ARG A 55 -4.93 10.43 2.35
C ARG A 55 -5.88 11.40 1.66
N LYS A 56 -5.62 11.76 0.39
CA LYS A 56 -6.46 12.67 -0.39
C LYS A 56 -7.56 11.93 -1.16
N THR A 57 -7.26 10.76 -1.71
CA THR A 57 -8.16 10.07 -2.66
C THR A 57 -8.87 8.85 -2.06
N MET A 58 -8.26 8.19 -1.08
CA MET A 58 -8.73 6.96 -0.45
C MET A 58 -8.41 6.95 1.05
N PRO A 59 -8.87 7.96 1.83
CA PRO A 59 -8.46 8.13 3.22
C PRO A 59 -8.80 6.92 4.10
N ASP A 60 -9.91 6.24 3.82
CA ASP A 60 -10.40 5.10 4.60
C ASP A 60 -9.56 3.83 4.43
N LYS A 61 -8.66 3.78 3.43
CA LYS A 61 -7.79 2.62 3.17
C LYS A 61 -6.49 2.64 3.97
N LEU A 62 -6.20 3.72 4.71
CA LEU A 62 -4.92 3.89 5.40
C LEU A 62 -5.10 4.38 6.83
N ILE A 63 -4.75 3.51 7.79
CA ILE A 63 -4.71 3.84 9.21
C ILE A 63 -3.34 4.43 9.54
N ILE A 64 -3.31 5.55 10.29
CA ILE A 64 -2.09 6.24 10.70
C ILE A 64 -2.00 6.32 12.22
N TYR A 65 -0.94 5.73 12.79
CA TYR A 65 -0.71 5.70 14.23
C TYR A 65 0.16 6.90 14.67
N PHE A 66 -0.50 8.01 14.99
CA PHE A 66 0.18 9.28 15.31
C PHE A 66 0.97 9.30 16.63
N LYS A 67 0.63 8.42 17.58
CA LYS A 67 1.22 8.41 18.93
C LYS A 67 2.58 7.70 19.01
N GLN A 68 3.03 7.03 17.94
CA GLN A 68 4.30 6.31 17.90
C GLN A 68 5.32 7.03 17.00
N ARG A 69 6.60 6.98 17.37
CA ARG A 69 7.73 7.45 16.55
C ARG A 69 8.68 6.28 16.29
N PRO A 70 9.00 5.95 15.02
CA PRO A 70 8.43 6.55 13.79
C PRO A 70 6.93 6.31 13.68
N ARG A 71 6.22 7.15 12.92
CA ARG A 71 4.79 6.93 12.64
C ARG A 71 4.64 5.59 11.93
N LEU A 72 3.66 4.81 12.38
CA LEU A 72 3.30 3.54 11.74
C LEU A 72 2.04 3.70 10.91
N TYR A 73 1.95 2.85 9.89
CA TYR A 73 0.89 2.80 8.90
C TYR A 73 0.40 1.36 8.76
N GLU A 74 -0.89 1.21 8.51
CA GLU A 74 -1.53 -0.10 8.25
C GLU A 74 -2.61 0.09 7.19
N ALA A 75 -2.73 -0.87 6.27
CA ALA A 75 -3.77 -0.87 5.26
C ALA A 75 -5.06 -1.47 5.82
N GLN A 76 -6.20 -0.83 5.53
CA GLN A 76 -7.53 -1.30 5.94
C GLN A 76 -8.15 -2.23 4.88
#